data_AF-A0A7X1SNB0-F1
#
_entry.id   AF-A0A7X1SNB0-F1
#
_cell.length_a   1.000
_cell.length_b   1.000
_cell.length_c   1.000
_cell.angle_alpha   90.00
_cell.angle_beta   90.00
_cell.angle_gamma   90.00
#
_symmetry.space_group_name_H-M   'P 1'
#
loop_
_entity.id
_entity.type
_entity.pdbx_description
1 polymer ?
#
loop_
_entity_poly.entity_id
_entity_poly.type
_entity_poly.pdbx_seq_one_letter_code
_entity_poly.pdbx_strand_id
1 'polypeptide(L)'
;MTQSCGPNGQAGSGCGVGLTPEQRRILHEHGTERPGSSPLNDEKRAGIYACAACGRPLFASEAKYDSGNGWPSFFQALPDGVETTQDSRYGMVRTEVHCANCKGHLGHVFPDGPPPTGLRYCMNGLALDFRPAEGEKI
;
A
#
# COMPACT_ATOMS: atom_id res chain seq x y z
N MET A 1 -10.56 4.35 28.60
CA MET A 1 -9.74 3.54 27.68
C MET A 1 -9.60 4.31 26.37
N THR A 2 -8.80 5.37 26.39
CA THR A 2 -8.55 6.25 25.24
C THR A 2 -7.04 6.44 25.23
N GLN A 3 -6.36 5.72 24.34
CA GLN A 3 -4.94 5.93 24.12
C GLN A 3 -4.82 7.06 23.11
N SER A 4 -4.66 8.27 23.63
CA SER A 4 -4.42 9.49 22.88
C SER A 4 -2.97 9.49 22.36
N CYS A 5 -2.78 9.62 21.05
CA CYS A 5 -1.48 9.95 20.48
C CYS A 5 -1.09 11.38 20.88
N GLY A 6 0.12 11.55 21.42
CA GLY A 6 0.65 12.84 21.87
C GLY A 6 1.06 13.79 20.73
N PRO A 7 1.19 15.11 21.00
CA PRO A 7 1.28 16.17 19.98
C PRO A 7 2.67 16.42 19.37
N ASN A 8 3.67 15.58 19.62
CA ASN A 8 5.04 15.82 19.13
C ASN A 8 5.56 14.58 18.40
N GLY A 9 5.55 14.65 17.06
CA GLY A 9 6.04 13.60 16.18
C GLY A 9 7.50 13.22 16.45
N GLN A 10 7.70 12.16 17.24
CA GLN A 10 8.95 11.44 17.33
C GLN A 10 8.72 10.00 16.87
N ALA A 11 9.59 9.57 15.97
CA ALA A 11 9.60 8.28 15.33
C ALA A 11 9.78 7.16 16.36
N GLY A 12 8.72 6.36 16.55
CA GLY A 12 8.73 5.16 17.36
C GLY A 12 7.68 4.19 16.83
N SER A 13 8.14 2.99 16.47
CA SER A 13 7.34 1.90 15.92
C SER A 13 6.16 1.54 16.83
N GLY A 14 4.95 1.93 16.43
CA GLY A 14 3.71 1.49 17.05
C GLY A 14 2.78 2.66 17.36
N CYS A 15 1.61 2.66 16.70
CA CYS A 15 0.55 3.68 16.74
C CYS A 15 0.75 4.88 15.79
N GLY A 16 0.31 4.72 14.53
CA GLY A 16 -0.09 5.78 13.59
C GLY A 16 0.66 7.12 13.68
N VAL A 17 1.96 7.11 13.39
CA VAL A 17 2.79 8.32 13.40
C VAL A 17 2.60 9.09 12.09
N GLY A 18 1.96 10.26 12.16
CA GLY A 18 2.20 11.36 11.22
C GLY A 18 1.79 11.16 9.75
N LEU A 19 0.63 10.55 9.47
CA LEU A 19 0.12 10.51 8.09
C LEU A 19 -0.04 11.93 7.53
N THR A 20 0.58 12.19 6.38
CA THR A 20 0.36 13.43 5.64
C THR A 20 -1.12 13.56 5.26
N PRO A 21 -1.63 14.78 4.99
CA PRO A 21 -3.02 14.97 4.56
C PRO A 21 -3.40 14.06 3.38
N GLU A 22 -2.52 13.93 2.39
CA GLU A 22 -2.68 13.04 1.24
C GLU A 22 -2.72 11.56 1.63
N GLN A 23 -1.82 11.10 2.50
CA GLN A 23 -1.84 9.72 2.97
C GLN A 23 -3.15 9.41 3.70
N ARG A 24 -3.62 10.34 4.54
CA ARG A 24 -4.89 10.21 5.26
C ARG A 24 -6.07 10.15 4.30
N ARG A 25 -6.08 11.02 3.28
CA ARG A 25 -7.11 11.04 2.24
C ARG A 25 -7.16 9.71 1.49
N ILE A 26 -6.01 9.12 1.20
CA ILE A 26 -5.95 7.82 0.51
C ILE A 26 -6.44 6.71 1.45
N LEU A 27 -5.84 6.59 2.63
CA LEU A 27 -6.08 5.48 3.57
C LEU A 27 -7.46 5.50 4.23
N HIS A 28 -8.02 6.69 4.51
CA HIS A 28 -9.29 6.85 5.24
C HIS A 28 -10.45 7.35 4.38
N GLU A 29 -10.18 8.16 3.36
CA GLU A 29 -11.23 8.72 2.49
C GLU A 29 -11.35 7.95 1.16
N HIS A 30 -10.71 6.79 1.06
CA HIS A 30 -10.66 5.95 -0.16
C HIS A 30 -10.19 6.74 -1.39
N GLY A 31 -9.31 7.73 -1.16
CA GLY A 31 -8.73 8.56 -2.20
C GLY A 31 -7.76 7.78 -3.08
N THR A 32 -7.55 8.25 -4.29
CA THR A 32 -6.52 7.74 -5.20
C THR A 32 -5.50 8.84 -5.46
N GLU A 33 -4.21 8.52 -5.35
CA GLU A 33 -3.13 9.46 -5.67
C GLU A 33 -3.05 9.75 -7.17
N ARG A 34 -2.35 10.83 -7.53
CA ARG A 34 -2.11 11.12 -8.95
C ARG A 34 -1.11 10.12 -9.53
N PRO A 35 -1.26 9.69 -10.79
CA PRO A 35 -0.25 8.85 -11.43
C PRO A 35 1.11 9.56 -11.41
N GLY A 36 2.17 8.83 -11.10
CA GLY A 36 3.53 9.35 -11.04
C GLY A 36 3.85 10.16 -9.77
N SER A 37 2.92 10.31 -8.81
CA SER A 37 3.19 11.16 -7.64
C SER A 37 4.05 10.51 -6.55
N SER A 38 4.07 9.17 -6.46
CA SER A 38 4.86 8.49 -5.44
C SER A 38 6.28 8.14 -5.92
N PRO A 39 7.32 8.38 -5.09
CA PRO A 39 8.68 7.91 -5.37
C PRO A 39 8.78 6.37 -5.38
N LEU A 40 7.79 5.65 -4.84
CA LEU A 40 7.76 4.19 -4.86
C LEU A 40 7.44 3.60 -6.23
N ASN A 41 7.04 4.42 -7.19
CA ASN A 41 6.87 4.01 -8.59
C ASN A 41 8.19 3.44 -9.15
N ASP A 42 9.29 4.17 -8.95
CA ASP A 42 10.62 3.80 -9.45
C ASP A 42 11.44 2.96 -8.46
N GLU A 43 10.90 2.68 -7.27
CA GLU A 43 11.59 1.86 -6.27
C GLU A 43 11.73 0.41 -6.75
N LYS A 44 12.98 -0.06 -6.82
CA LYS A 44 13.36 -1.39 -7.32
C LYS A 44 14.27 -2.14 -6.34
N ARG A 45 14.62 -1.53 -5.21
CA ARG A 45 15.47 -2.18 -4.19
C ARG A 45 14.73 -3.38 -3.59
N ALA A 46 15.52 -4.36 -3.14
CA ALA A 46 14.99 -5.49 -2.41
C ALA A 46 14.45 -5.06 -1.04
N GLY A 47 13.23 -5.45 -0.69
CA GLY A 47 12.59 -5.04 0.54
C GLY A 47 11.11 -5.40 0.64
N ILE A 48 10.46 -4.86 1.64
CA ILE A 48 9.05 -5.09 1.97
C ILE A 48 8.29 -3.76 1.93
N TYR A 49 7.17 -3.76 1.23
CA TYR A 49 6.18 -2.68 1.27
C TYR A 49 5.22 -2.93 2.41
N ALA A 50 5.28 -2.09 3.43
CA ALA A 50 4.42 -2.10 4.59
C ALA A 50 3.29 -1.07 4.47
N CYS A 51 2.24 -1.20 5.28
CA CYS A 51 1.18 -0.21 5.38
C CYS A 51 1.70 1.08 6.02
N ALA A 52 1.53 2.24 5.38
CA ALA A 52 1.95 3.52 5.95
C ALA A 52 1.22 3.87 7.27
N ALA A 53 0.00 3.35 7.50
CA ALA A 53 -0.76 3.59 8.72
C ALA A 53 -0.33 2.73 9.92
N CYS A 54 -0.20 1.42 9.72
CA CYS A 54 0.02 0.47 10.82
C CYS A 54 1.35 -0.30 10.74
N GLY A 55 2.13 -0.14 9.68
CA GLY A 55 3.43 -0.80 9.49
C GLY A 55 3.35 -2.30 9.19
N ARG A 56 2.17 -2.86 8.93
CA ARG A 56 1.99 -4.28 8.56
C ARG A 56 2.63 -4.57 7.19
N PRO A 57 3.42 -5.64 7.04
CA PRO A 57 3.91 -6.09 5.73
C PRO A 57 2.75 -6.42 4.78
N LEU A 58 2.77 -5.87 3.56
CA LEU A 58 1.71 -6.04 2.56
C LEU A 58 2.21 -6.72 1.30
N PHE A 59 3.34 -6.27 0.75
CA PHE A 59 3.90 -6.77 -0.50
C PHE A 59 5.42 -6.93 -0.40
N ALA A 60 5.99 -7.90 -1.10
CA ALA A 60 7.42 -8.02 -1.29
C ALA A 60 7.85 -7.28 -2.57
N SER A 61 9.07 -6.75 -2.60
CA SER A 61 9.65 -6.15 -3.82
C SER A 61 9.76 -7.13 -4.98
N GLU A 62 9.94 -8.42 -4.69
CA GLU A 62 9.95 -9.50 -5.69
C GLU A 62 8.62 -9.63 -6.44
N ALA A 63 7.52 -9.27 -5.78
CA ALA A 63 6.19 -9.27 -6.37
C ALA A 63 5.90 -8.00 -7.20
N LYS A 64 6.76 -6.98 -7.11
CA LYS A 64 6.59 -5.71 -7.82
C LYS A 64 6.97 -5.87 -9.28
N TYR A 65 6.17 -5.29 -10.16
CA TYR A 65 6.49 -5.18 -11.57
C TYR A 65 6.08 -3.82 -12.11
N ASP A 66 6.70 -3.40 -13.21
CA ASP A 66 6.34 -2.16 -13.88
C ASP A 66 5.22 -2.42 -14.87
N SER A 67 4.05 -1.82 -14.61
CA SER A 67 2.89 -1.88 -15.50
C SER A 67 2.75 -0.65 -16.40
N GLY A 68 3.64 0.35 -16.25
CA GLY A 68 3.59 1.60 -17.02
C GLY A 68 2.39 2.50 -16.71
N ASN A 69 1.59 2.19 -15.69
CA ASN A 69 0.37 2.94 -15.38
C ASN A 69 0.60 4.16 -14.46
N GLY A 70 1.79 4.31 -13.89
CA GLY A 70 2.13 5.40 -12.97
C GLY A 70 1.83 5.13 -11.49
N TRP A 71 1.50 3.90 -11.12
CA TRP A 71 1.32 3.42 -9.74
C TRP A 71 2.12 2.14 -9.48
N PRO A 72 2.58 1.90 -8.23
CA PRO A 72 3.25 0.66 -7.90
C PRO A 72 2.28 -0.52 -8.09
N SER A 73 2.70 -1.45 -8.95
CA SER A 73 1.92 -2.63 -9.33
C SER A 73 2.60 -3.90 -8.82
N PHE A 74 1.81 -4.80 -8.25
CA PHE A 74 2.28 -6.08 -7.75
C PHE A 74 1.45 -7.22 -8.32
N PHE A 75 2.04 -8.39 -8.55
CA PHE A 75 1.27 -9.56 -9.01
C PHE A 75 0.74 -10.42 -7.85
N GLN A 76 1.29 -10.25 -6.65
CA GLN A 76 0.94 -11.05 -5.47
C GLN A 76 1.15 -10.25 -4.18
N ALA A 77 0.22 -10.39 -3.24
CA ALA A 77 0.34 -9.87 -1.88
C ALA A 77 0.94 -10.92 -0.93
N LEU A 78 1.49 -10.46 0.20
CA LEU A 78 1.92 -11.33 1.29
C LEU A 78 0.69 -11.97 1.98
N PRO A 79 0.83 -13.21 2.49
CA PRO A 79 -0.23 -13.86 3.24
C PRO A 79 -0.62 -13.01 4.46
N ASP A 80 -1.92 -12.83 4.69
CA ASP A 80 -2.49 -12.02 5.78
C ASP A 80 -2.02 -10.56 5.83
N GLY A 81 -1.51 -10.04 4.70
CA GLY A 81 -1.11 -8.63 4.55
C GLY A 81 -2.30 -7.76 4.15
N VAL A 82 -3.03 -8.19 3.13
CA VAL A 82 -4.15 -7.44 2.53
C VAL A 82 -5.43 -8.28 2.51
N GLU A 83 -6.55 -7.58 2.55
CA GLU A 83 -7.87 -8.14 2.31
C GLU A 83 -8.51 -7.41 1.12
N THR A 84 -9.44 -8.09 0.47
CA THR A 84 -10.13 -7.58 -0.71
C THR A 84 -11.63 -7.50 -0.47
N THR A 85 -12.22 -6.38 -0.86
CA THR A 85 -13.68 -6.19 -0.85
C THR A 85 -14.14 -5.89 -2.26
N GLN A 86 -15.20 -6.55 -2.70
CA GLN A 86 -15.82 -6.23 -3.97
C GLN A 86 -16.64 -4.94 -3.83
N ASP A 87 -16.26 -3.92 -4.58
CA ASP A 87 -16.99 -2.66 -4.71
C ASP A 87 -17.70 -2.62 -6.07
N SER A 88 -19.03 -2.60 -6.05
CA SER A 88 -19.88 -2.50 -7.24
C SER A 88 -20.44 -1.09 -7.46
N ARG A 89 -19.87 -0.07 -6.80
CA ARG A 89 -20.29 1.34 -6.97
C ARG A 89 -20.02 1.81 -8.40
N TYR A 90 -20.87 2.73 -8.88
CA TYR A 90 -20.79 3.33 -10.21
C TYR A 90 -20.92 2.36 -11.40
N GLY A 91 -21.55 1.19 -11.20
CA GLY A 91 -21.83 0.24 -12.28
C GLY A 91 -20.60 -0.52 -12.79
N MET A 92 -19.47 -0.40 -12.09
CA MET A 92 -18.25 -1.17 -12.36
C MET A 92 -17.96 -2.06 -11.15
N VAL A 93 -17.69 -3.34 -11.39
CA VAL A 93 -17.22 -4.24 -10.33
C VAL A 93 -15.71 -4.09 -10.22
N ARG A 94 -15.26 -3.38 -9.19
CA ARG A 94 -13.85 -3.24 -8.84
C ARG A 94 -13.60 -4.00 -7.56
N THR A 95 -12.43 -4.59 -7.41
CA THR A 95 -12.04 -5.21 -6.15
C THR A 95 -11.11 -4.26 -5.42
N GLU A 96 -11.62 -3.64 -4.36
CA GLU A 96 -10.85 -2.78 -3.47
C GLU A 96 -9.89 -3.64 -2.64
N VAL A 97 -8.67 -3.14 -2.43
CA VAL A 97 -7.66 -3.75 -1.56
C VAL A 97 -7.44 -2.84 -0.36
N HIS A 98 -7.55 -3.41 0.83
CA HIS A 98 -7.34 -2.71 2.10
C HIS A 98 -6.40 -3.52 3.00
N CYS A 99 -5.75 -2.85 3.96
CA CYS A 99 -4.87 -3.53 4.90
C CYS A 99 -5.68 -4.47 5.80
N ALA A 100 -5.24 -5.71 5.96
CA ALA A 100 -5.98 -6.68 6.77
C ALA A 100 -6.08 -6.28 8.25
N ASN A 101 -5.07 -5.55 8.75
CA ASN A 101 -4.98 -5.15 10.15
C ASN A 101 -5.75 -3.86 10.46
N CYS A 102 -5.46 -2.76 9.75
CA CYS A 102 -6.08 -1.46 10.05
C CYS A 102 -7.26 -1.10 9.16
N LYS A 103 -7.59 -1.94 8.16
CA LYS A 103 -8.64 -1.69 7.16
C LYS A 103 -8.45 -0.41 6.33
N GLY A 104 -7.25 0.17 6.34
CA GLY A 104 -6.91 1.34 5.53
C GLY A 104 -6.91 1.00 4.04
N HIS A 105 -7.47 1.89 3.23
CA HIS A 105 -7.53 1.75 1.78
C HIS A 105 -6.12 1.80 1.16
N LEU A 106 -5.78 0.78 0.37
CA LEU A 106 -4.48 0.69 -0.30
C LEU A 106 -4.60 0.94 -1.80
N GLY A 107 -5.64 0.41 -2.43
CA GLY A 107 -5.83 0.52 -3.88
C GLY A 107 -6.83 -0.50 -4.40
N HIS A 108 -6.57 -1.06 -5.58
CA HIS A 108 -7.48 -1.98 -6.24
C HIS A 108 -6.72 -3.14 -6.90
N VAL A 109 -7.37 -4.31 -6.97
CA VAL A 109 -6.87 -5.45 -7.72
C VAL A 109 -7.74 -5.67 -8.95
N PHE A 110 -7.07 -5.93 -10.07
CA PHE A 110 -7.68 -6.17 -11.37
C PHE A 110 -7.26 -7.55 -11.89
N PRO A 111 -8.14 -8.27 -12.61
CA PRO A 111 -7.84 -9.58 -13.18
C PRO A 111 -7.07 -9.50 -14.53
N ASP A 112 -6.33 -8.42 -14.77
CA ASP A 112 -5.54 -8.15 -15.98
C ASP A 112 -4.03 -8.20 -15.71
N GLY A 113 -3.62 -8.99 -14.72
CA GLY A 113 -2.22 -9.14 -14.32
C GLY A 113 -1.43 -10.19 -15.09
N PRO A 114 -0.09 -10.19 -14.96
CA PRO A 114 0.75 -11.23 -15.53
C PRO A 114 0.60 -12.58 -14.80
N PRO A 115 1.02 -13.69 -15.41
CA PRO A 115 1.18 -14.96 -14.70
C PRO A 115 2.17 -14.80 -13.54
N PRO A 116 2.07 -15.60 -12.45
CA PRO A 116 1.25 -16.82 -12.31
C PRO A 116 -0.17 -16.60 -11.78
N THR A 117 -0.45 -15.45 -11.16
CA THR A 117 -1.75 -15.18 -10.51
C THR A 117 -2.79 -14.63 -11.48
N GLY A 118 -2.36 -13.95 -12.56
CA GLY A 118 -3.27 -13.21 -13.44
C GLY A 118 -3.87 -11.97 -12.77
N LEU A 119 -3.38 -11.60 -11.57
CA LEU A 119 -3.90 -10.48 -10.78
C LEU A 119 -2.91 -9.33 -10.79
N ARG A 120 -3.43 -8.11 -10.97
CA ARG A 120 -2.69 -6.86 -10.88
C ARG A 120 -3.16 -6.06 -9.68
N TYR A 121 -2.35 -6.03 -8.64
CA TYR A 121 -2.52 -5.21 -7.47
C TYR A 121 -1.98 -3.81 -7.77
N CYS A 122 -2.88 -2.87 -8.10
CA CYS A 122 -2.57 -1.47 -8.32
C CYS A 122 -2.73 -0.71 -7.01
N MET A 123 -1.62 -0.37 -6.36
CA MET A 123 -1.63 0.27 -5.05
C MET A 123 -1.28 1.76 -5.14
N ASN A 124 -1.78 2.54 -4.19
CA ASN A 124 -1.28 3.89 -3.98
C ASN A 124 0.08 3.78 -3.28
N GLY A 125 1.15 4.29 -3.90
CA GLY A 125 2.46 4.36 -3.29
C GLY A 125 2.50 5.21 -2.02
N LEU A 126 1.67 6.25 -1.89
CA LEU A 126 1.56 7.01 -0.64
C LEU A 126 0.94 6.20 0.51
N ALA A 127 0.13 5.18 0.21
CA ALA A 127 -0.42 4.27 1.23
C ALA A 127 0.58 3.21 1.69
N LEU A 128 1.75 3.12 1.03
CA LEU A 128 2.80 2.15 1.29
C LEU A 128 4.03 2.84 1.89
N ASP A 129 4.71 2.09 2.75
CA ASP A 129 6.01 2.43 3.35
C ASP A 129 7.02 1.38 2.90
N PHE A 130 8.07 1.77 2.19
CA PHE A 130 9.08 0.82 1.72
C PHE A 130 10.19 0.63 2.74
N ARG A 131 10.39 -0.63 3.16
CA ARG A 131 11.44 -1.05 4.08
C ARG A 131 12.47 -1.86 3.31
N PRO A 132 13.68 -1.33 3.04
CA PRO A 132 14.72 -2.11 2.37
C PRO A 132 15.09 -3.32 3.23
N ALA A 133 15.35 -4.46 2.58
CA ALA A 133 15.92 -5.62 3.27
C ALA A 133 17.30 -5.23 3.81
N GLU A 134 17.59 -5.50 5.09
CA GLU A 134 18.91 -5.20 5.67
C GLU A 134 20.01 -5.94 4.90
N GLY A 135 20.75 -5.18 4.11
CA GLY A 135 21.80 -5.70 3.24
C GLY A 135 22.68 -4.64 2.57
N GLU A 136 22.63 -3.37 2.99
CA GLU A 136 23.64 -2.38 2.56
C GLU A 136 23.90 -1.40 3.71
N LYS A 137 24.75 -1.83 4.65
CA LYS A 137 25.63 -0.90 5.35
C LYS A 137 26.83 -0.70 4.43
N ILE A 138 26.99 0.50 3.88
CA ILE A 138 28.29 1.02 3.43
C ILE A 138 28.68 2.19 4.31
#